data_AF-N1W7S6-F1
#
_entry.id   AF-N1W7S6-F1
#
_cell.length_a   1.000
_cell.length_b   1.000
_cell.length_c   1.000
_cell.angle_alpha   90.00
_cell.angle_beta   90.00
_cell.angle_gamma   90.00
#
_symmetry.space_group_name_H-M   'P 1'
#
loop_
_entity.id
_entity.type
_entity.pdbx_description
1 polymer ?
#
loop_
_entity_poly.entity_id
_entity_poly.type
_entity_poly.pdbx_seq_one_letter_code
_entity_poly.pdbx_strand_id
1 'polypeptide(L)'
;MRIKIQFYSLCLFCFLDCQPPDLCNAADTTSTCGILQSTLQNPNTANLPSVPHCSICRMFVTALPYNANLGGIVGADNKCSTASNKPSSGTYKALIVDDVNRRACTSVNCTSGGVTEQIDWVLAPNTTYVQAIDTSKTIFISNANGVNTNNLTDVISPASTGIWTGIRNNPSWDWLTYSGFTCSSWTDGVTTTCGSYGVTSWTDSRSISIYTVTAGGPTQYNLLCVEQ
;
A
#
# COMPACT_ATOMS: atom_id res chain seq x y z
N MET A 1 89.08 13.37 22.78
CA MET A 1 87.77 13.44 23.46
C MET A 1 86.74 13.82 22.41
N ARG A 2 85.86 12.88 22.02
CA ARG A 2 84.88 13.04 20.94
C ARG A 2 83.63 13.73 21.51
N ILE A 3 83.21 14.87 20.95
CA ILE A 3 81.91 15.48 21.24
C ILE A 3 81.08 15.38 19.97
N LYS A 4 79.99 14.61 20.05
CA LYS A 4 79.07 14.29 18.96
C LYS A 4 78.03 15.41 18.84
N ILE A 5 77.87 15.89 17.60
CA ILE A 5 76.76 16.75 17.16
C ILE A 5 75.50 15.88 17.07
N GLN A 6 74.40 16.29 17.69
CA GLN A 6 73.08 15.71 17.44
C GLN A 6 72.14 16.77 16.86
N PHE A 7 71.79 16.57 15.59
CA PHE A 7 70.69 17.22 14.90
C PHE A 7 69.37 16.62 15.40
N TYR A 8 68.48 17.45 15.95
CA TYR A 8 67.09 17.05 16.20
C TYR A 8 66.27 17.29 14.93
N SER A 9 65.88 16.18 14.27
CA SER A 9 64.91 16.15 13.17
C SER A 9 63.51 16.14 13.76
N LEU A 10 62.77 17.24 13.61
CA LEU A 10 61.36 17.34 14.01
C LEU A 10 60.50 16.69 12.91
N CYS A 11 60.16 15.42 13.07
CA CYS A 11 59.17 14.74 12.22
C CYS A 11 57.76 15.23 12.57
N LEU A 12 57.20 16.09 11.73
CA LEU A 12 55.81 16.49 11.75
C LEU A 12 54.95 15.34 11.19
N PHE A 13 54.46 14.46 12.06
CA PHE A 13 53.44 13.48 11.70
C PHE A 13 52.08 14.19 11.59
N CYS A 14 51.68 14.52 10.36
CA CYS A 14 50.29 14.84 10.05
C CYS A 14 49.45 13.56 10.19
N PHE A 15 48.81 13.38 11.35
CA PHE A 15 47.68 12.47 11.47
C PHE A 15 46.53 13.08 10.65
N LEU A 16 46.31 12.56 9.44
CA LEU A 16 45.00 12.70 8.81
C LEU A 16 44.06 11.77 9.59
N ASP A 17 43.25 12.35 10.46
CA ASP A 17 42.08 11.69 11.02
C ASP A 17 41.11 11.36 9.87
N CYS A 18 41.23 10.15 9.33
CA CYS A 18 40.23 9.57 8.47
C CYS A 18 39.07 9.14 9.37
N GLN A 19 38.11 10.05 9.58
CA GLN A 19 36.85 9.69 10.24
C GLN A 19 36.15 8.64 9.38
N PRO A 20 35.63 7.54 9.96
CA PRO A 20 34.95 6.51 9.18
C PRO A 20 33.78 7.13 8.39
N PRO A 21 33.45 6.59 7.21
CA PRO A 21 32.26 7.03 6.49
C PRO A 21 31.04 6.77 7.38
N ASP A 22 30.43 7.83 7.89
CA ASP A 22 29.15 7.74 8.57
C ASP A 22 28.16 7.10 7.59
N LEU A 23 27.60 5.95 7.99
CA LEU A 23 26.47 5.34 7.32
C LEU A 23 25.34 6.37 7.32
N CYS A 24 25.11 7.00 6.17
CA CYS A 24 24.12 8.06 6.06
C CYS A 24 22.73 7.48 6.34
N ASN A 25 22.14 7.93 7.45
CA ASN A 25 20.76 7.63 7.78
C ASN A 25 19.87 8.73 7.16
N ALA A 26 19.11 8.38 6.13
CA ALA A 26 18.19 9.28 5.45
C ALA A 26 17.07 9.85 6.36
N ALA A 27 16.83 9.24 7.54
CA ALA A 27 15.89 9.74 8.53
C ALA A 27 16.52 10.75 9.51
N ASP A 28 17.84 10.93 9.51
CA ASP A 28 18.52 11.86 10.40
C ASP A 28 18.61 13.27 9.78
N THR A 29 17.65 14.10 10.16
CA THR A 29 17.53 15.50 9.75
C THR A 29 18.64 16.42 10.27
N THR A 30 19.50 15.91 11.17
CA THR A 30 20.65 16.66 11.68
C THR A 30 21.93 16.43 10.87
N SER A 31 21.92 15.44 9.96
CA SER A 31 23.03 15.14 9.06
C SER A 31 22.93 15.91 7.74
N THR A 32 24.07 16.29 7.16
CA THR A 32 24.17 16.99 5.86
C THR A 32 23.48 16.23 4.72
N CYS A 33 23.45 14.89 4.82
CA CYS A 33 22.77 14.02 3.86
C CYS A 33 21.23 14.07 4.01
N GLY A 34 20.70 14.07 5.24
CA GLY A 34 19.27 14.23 5.50
C GLY A 34 18.71 15.60 5.07
N ILE A 35 19.53 16.66 5.16
CA ILE A 35 19.15 18.01 4.73
C ILE A 35 19.10 18.14 3.18
N LEU A 36 19.97 17.45 2.46
CA LEU A 36 19.91 17.40 0.99
C LEU A 36 18.63 16.71 0.49
N GLN A 37 18.10 15.75 1.25
CA GLN A 37 16.88 15.03 0.89
C GLN A 37 15.60 15.81 1.20
N SER A 38 15.59 16.65 2.25
CA SER A 38 14.46 17.52 2.57
C SER A 38 14.35 18.74 1.63
N THR A 39 15.47 19.22 1.09
CA THR A 39 15.51 20.38 0.19
C THR A 39 15.20 20.05 -1.28
N LEU A 40 15.10 18.76 -1.67
CA LEU A 40 14.73 18.33 -3.02
C LEU A 40 13.23 18.10 -3.23
N GLN A 41 12.36 18.35 -2.24
CA GLN A 41 10.91 18.32 -2.44
C GLN A 41 10.44 19.58 -3.19
N ASN A 42 10.70 19.62 -4.49
CA ASN A 42 10.06 20.55 -5.41
C ASN A 42 8.55 20.21 -5.46
N PRO A 43 7.62 21.15 -5.21
CA PRO A 43 6.18 20.87 -5.21
C PRO A 43 5.58 20.60 -6.61
N ASN A 44 6.41 20.41 -7.64
CA ASN A 44 6.01 20.21 -9.04
C ASN A 44 6.49 18.87 -9.62
N THR A 45 6.15 17.75 -8.97
CA THR A 45 6.26 16.42 -9.59
C THR A 45 4.88 15.82 -9.83
N ALA A 46 4.16 16.38 -10.79
CA ALA A 46 3.26 15.56 -11.59
C ALA A 46 4.14 14.64 -12.46
N ASN A 47 3.97 13.32 -12.37
CA ASN A 47 4.69 12.23 -13.07
C ASN A 47 6.01 11.70 -12.47
N LEU A 48 6.02 11.36 -11.18
CA LEU A 48 6.91 10.30 -10.69
C LEU A 48 6.14 8.96 -10.67
N PRO A 49 6.75 7.83 -11.09
CA PRO A 49 6.22 6.51 -10.77
C PRO A 49 6.01 6.45 -9.26
N SER A 50 4.80 6.11 -8.81
CA SER A 50 4.51 5.95 -7.39
C SER A 50 5.50 4.97 -6.78
N VAL A 51 6.26 5.45 -5.80
CA VAL A 51 7.28 4.67 -5.10
C VAL A 51 6.62 3.43 -4.47
N PRO A 52 7.19 2.22 -4.63
CA PRO A 52 6.71 1.04 -3.92
C PRO A 52 6.64 1.32 -2.42
N HIS A 53 5.44 1.14 -1.86
CA HIS A 53 5.14 1.25 -0.43
C HIS A 53 6.06 0.40 0.46
N CYS A 54 6.39 -0.78 -0.06
CA CYS A 54 7.18 -1.80 0.57
C CYS A 54 7.92 -2.59 -0.52
N SER A 55 9.06 -3.21 -0.19
CA SER A 55 9.76 -4.10 -1.13
C SER A 55 8.94 -5.36 -1.46
N ILE A 56 8.23 -5.89 -0.45
CA ILE A 56 7.19 -6.90 -0.57
C ILE A 56 6.10 -6.47 0.39
N CYS A 57 4.89 -6.28 -0.11
CA CYS A 57 3.78 -5.76 0.67
C CYS A 57 2.90 -6.90 1.19
N ARG A 58 2.54 -6.82 2.47
CA ARG A 58 1.66 -7.80 3.10
C ARG A 58 0.21 -7.39 2.98
N MET A 59 -0.66 -8.37 2.79
CA MET A 59 -2.11 -8.20 2.85
C MET A 59 -2.70 -9.07 3.95
N PHE A 60 -3.66 -8.53 4.69
CA PHE A 60 -4.43 -9.32 5.65
C PHE A 60 -5.89 -8.94 5.62
N VAL A 61 -6.75 -9.87 6.02
CA VAL A 61 -8.19 -9.64 6.19
C VAL A 61 -8.43 -9.36 7.67
N THR A 62 -9.17 -8.29 8.01
CA THR A 62 -9.48 -7.99 9.43
C THR A 62 -10.14 -9.19 10.10
N ALA A 63 -9.85 -9.44 11.39
CA ALA A 63 -10.50 -10.54 12.11
C ALA A 63 -11.99 -10.27 12.36
N LEU A 64 -12.36 -9.01 12.57
CA LEU A 64 -13.75 -8.58 12.76
C LEU A 64 -14.35 -8.12 11.42
N PRO A 65 -15.63 -8.47 11.17
CA PRO A 65 -16.39 -7.89 10.08
C PRO A 65 -17.02 -6.55 10.50
N TYR A 66 -17.48 -5.79 9.50
CA TYR A 66 -18.12 -4.49 9.66
C TYR A 66 -19.31 -4.36 8.70
N ASN A 67 -20.31 -3.59 9.12
CA ASN A 67 -21.30 -3.05 8.19
C ASN A 67 -20.65 -1.98 7.29
N ALA A 68 -21.35 -1.54 6.25
CA ALA A 68 -20.78 -0.60 5.28
C ALA A 68 -20.70 0.87 5.77
N ASN A 69 -21.20 1.18 6.99
CA ASN A 69 -20.89 2.45 7.64
C ASN A 69 -19.51 2.39 8.29
N LEU A 70 -18.49 2.47 7.44
CA LEU A 70 -17.10 2.37 7.86
C LEU A 70 -16.56 3.69 8.42
N GLY A 71 -17.30 4.80 8.28
CA GLY A 71 -16.82 6.15 8.55
C GLY A 71 -16.03 6.73 7.36
N GLY A 72 -16.39 6.33 6.13
CA GLY A 72 -15.66 6.68 4.93
C GLY A 72 -14.33 5.93 4.77
N ILE A 73 -13.54 6.34 3.77
CA ILE A 73 -12.21 5.79 3.49
C ILE A 73 -11.30 5.87 4.72
N VAL A 74 -11.25 7.03 5.38
CA VAL A 74 -10.44 7.25 6.59
C VAL A 74 -10.87 6.33 7.73
N GLY A 75 -12.17 6.15 7.93
CA GLY A 75 -12.68 5.24 8.94
C GLY A 75 -12.33 3.77 8.66
N ALA A 76 -12.36 3.35 7.38
CA ALA A 76 -11.92 2.02 6.97
C ALA A 76 -10.41 1.81 7.19
N ASP A 77 -9.58 2.80 6.87
CA ASP A 77 -8.13 2.74 7.10
C ASP A 77 -7.80 2.64 8.60
N ASN A 78 -8.52 3.39 9.44
CA ASN A 78 -8.38 3.30 10.89
C ASN A 78 -8.70 1.89 11.39
N LYS A 79 -9.76 1.25 10.87
CA LYS A 79 -10.10 -0.14 11.21
C LYS A 79 -9.00 -1.12 10.82
N CYS A 80 -8.34 -0.91 9.68
CA CYS A 80 -7.16 -1.70 9.29
C CYS A 80 -5.96 -1.44 10.22
N SER A 81 -5.70 -0.17 10.54
CA SER A 81 -4.57 0.25 11.38
C SER A 81 -4.68 -0.22 12.83
N THR A 82 -5.89 -0.46 13.33
CA THR A 82 -6.14 -0.93 14.69
C THR A 82 -6.67 -2.36 14.78
N ALA A 83 -6.67 -3.11 13.67
CA ALA A 83 -7.17 -4.49 13.68
C ALA A 83 -6.34 -5.36 14.62
N SER A 84 -6.99 -6.19 15.43
CA SER A 84 -6.32 -7.05 16.43
C SER A 84 -5.36 -8.06 15.81
N ASN A 85 -5.61 -8.47 14.57
CA ASN A 85 -4.77 -9.38 13.79
C ASN A 85 -3.87 -8.67 12.77
N LYS A 86 -3.74 -7.34 12.86
CA LYS A 86 -2.78 -6.58 12.06
C LYS A 86 -1.36 -7.07 12.37
N PRO A 87 -0.48 -7.25 11.37
CA PRO A 87 0.93 -7.53 11.60
C PRO A 87 1.62 -6.45 12.47
N SER A 88 2.63 -6.87 13.23
CA SER A 88 3.32 -6.02 14.20
C SER A 88 4.07 -4.84 13.57
N SER A 89 4.56 -5.01 12.33
CA SER A 89 5.19 -3.95 11.54
C SER A 89 4.24 -3.41 10.47
N GLY A 90 4.55 -2.23 9.92
CA GLY A 90 3.87 -1.67 8.76
C GLY A 90 2.64 -0.83 9.09
N THR A 91 2.32 0.09 8.18
CA THR A 91 1.06 0.84 8.18
C THR A 91 0.12 0.22 7.15
N TYR A 92 -1.19 0.27 7.38
CA TYR A 92 -2.15 -0.46 6.53
C TYR A 92 -3.35 0.41 6.20
N LYS A 93 -3.77 0.34 4.93
CA LYS A 93 -4.99 0.97 4.42
C LYS A 93 -5.95 -0.08 3.89
N ALA A 94 -7.25 0.23 3.89
CA ALA A 94 -8.28 -0.65 3.36
C ALA A 94 -8.32 -0.59 1.82
N LEU A 95 -8.37 -1.75 1.17
CA LEU A 95 -8.60 -1.87 -0.27
C LEU A 95 -10.10 -1.73 -0.55
N ILE A 96 -10.55 -0.48 -0.54
CA ILE A 96 -11.90 -0.06 -0.91
C ILE A 96 -11.82 1.20 -1.79
N VAL A 97 -12.83 1.48 -2.60
CA VAL A 97 -12.93 2.71 -3.40
C VAL A 97 -14.26 3.41 -3.18
N ASP A 98 -14.29 4.72 -3.44
CA ASP A 98 -15.51 5.53 -3.42
C ASP A 98 -15.60 6.56 -4.56
N ASP A 99 -14.60 6.58 -5.45
CA ASP A 99 -14.45 7.51 -6.59
C ASP A 99 -14.18 8.98 -6.23
N VAL A 100 -14.21 9.33 -4.94
CA VAL A 100 -14.09 10.71 -4.43
C VAL A 100 -12.81 10.88 -3.61
N ASN A 101 -12.65 10.06 -2.58
CA ASN A 101 -11.52 10.08 -1.66
C ASN A 101 -10.49 9.00 -2.01
N ARG A 102 -10.93 7.88 -2.58
CA ARG A 102 -10.05 6.81 -3.08
C ARG A 102 -10.57 6.21 -4.38
N ARG A 103 -9.69 6.10 -5.38
CA ARG A 103 -10.00 5.54 -6.69
C ARG A 103 -8.77 4.82 -7.27
N ALA A 104 -8.99 3.66 -7.87
CA ALA A 104 -7.97 2.97 -8.66
C ALA A 104 -7.89 3.55 -10.07
N CYS A 105 -8.95 3.37 -10.89
CA CYS A 105 -8.92 3.76 -12.29
C CYS A 105 -10.17 4.57 -12.70
N THR A 106 -10.01 5.38 -13.75
CA THR A 106 -11.09 6.03 -14.51
C THR A 106 -11.40 5.32 -15.84
N SER A 107 -10.46 4.51 -16.31
CA SER A 107 -10.56 3.62 -17.46
C SER A 107 -10.27 2.18 -17.05
N VAL A 108 -10.77 1.19 -17.80
CA VAL A 108 -10.54 -0.23 -17.49
C VAL A 108 -9.03 -0.47 -17.35
N ASN A 109 -8.60 -1.04 -16.22
CA ASN A 109 -7.19 -1.33 -15.91
C ASN A 109 -6.25 -0.13 -15.96
N CYS A 110 -6.77 1.08 -15.80
CA CYS A 110 -6.01 2.32 -15.86
C CYS A 110 -5.25 2.43 -17.22
N THR A 111 -5.86 1.97 -18.31
CA THR A 111 -5.20 1.89 -19.62
C THR A 111 -5.03 3.23 -20.33
N SER A 112 -5.72 4.28 -19.86
CA SER A 112 -5.70 5.60 -20.51
C SER A 112 -4.63 6.54 -19.93
N GLY A 113 -4.52 6.59 -18.60
CA GLY A 113 -3.59 7.45 -17.86
C GLY A 113 -2.67 6.69 -16.90
N GLY A 114 -2.83 5.38 -16.75
CA GLY A 114 -2.02 4.59 -15.82
C GLY A 114 -2.21 5.06 -14.39
N VAL A 115 -1.10 5.22 -13.66
CA VAL A 115 -1.11 5.67 -12.26
C VAL A 115 -1.69 7.08 -12.07
N THR A 116 -1.76 7.92 -13.12
CA THR A 116 -2.32 9.27 -12.97
C THR A 116 -3.83 9.29 -12.81
N GLU A 117 -4.50 8.15 -13.01
CA GLU A 117 -5.95 8.01 -12.81
C GLU A 117 -6.32 7.85 -11.32
N GLN A 118 -5.34 7.49 -10.50
CA GLN A 118 -5.49 7.09 -9.11
C GLN A 118 -5.72 8.28 -8.17
N ILE A 119 -6.49 8.03 -7.11
CA ILE A 119 -6.59 8.91 -5.94
C ILE A 119 -6.36 8.04 -4.71
N ASP A 120 -5.35 8.38 -3.91
CA ASP A 120 -5.00 7.70 -2.65
C ASP A 120 -5.04 6.17 -2.76
N TRP A 121 -4.51 5.66 -3.88
CA TRP A 121 -4.61 4.24 -4.20
C TRP A 121 -3.63 3.41 -3.36
N VAL A 122 -4.04 2.19 -2.99
CA VAL A 122 -3.36 1.37 -1.99
C VAL A 122 -2.44 0.30 -2.57
N LEU A 123 -2.50 0.06 -3.89
CA LEU A 123 -1.61 -0.86 -4.57
C LEU A 123 -0.56 -0.09 -5.38
N ALA A 124 0.71 -0.26 -5.04
CA ALA A 124 1.82 0.30 -5.80
C ALA A 124 2.07 -0.52 -7.09
N PRO A 125 2.59 0.10 -8.15
CA PRO A 125 3.05 -0.57 -9.36
C PRO A 125 4.17 -1.58 -9.12
N ASN A 126 4.19 -2.65 -9.93
CA ASN A 126 5.27 -3.64 -9.98
C ASN A 126 5.66 -4.18 -8.59
N THR A 127 4.67 -4.36 -7.72
CA THR A 127 4.88 -4.69 -6.30
C THR A 127 4.33 -6.07 -6.01
N THR A 128 5.10 -6.87 -5.29
CA THR A 128 4.70 -8.21 -4.86
C THR A 128 3.82 -8.12 -3.61
N TYR A 129 2.63 -8.71 -3.68
CA TYR A 129 1.69 -8.81 -2.58
C TYR A 129 1.61 -10.23 -2.04
N VAL A 130 1.86 -10.41 -0.74
CA VAL A 130 1.87 -11.70 -0.06
C VAL A 130 0.83 -11.76 1.06
N GLN A 131 0.44 -12.97 1.45
CA GLN A 131 -0.37 -13.14 2.66
C GLN A 131 0.44 -12.72 3.90
N ALA A 132 -0.16 -11.96 4.81
CA ALA A 132 0.50 -11.56 6.04
C ALA A 132 0.72 -12.74 7.01
N ILE A 133 -0.13 -13.77 6.95
CA ILE A 133 -0.03 -14.96 7.82
C ILE A 133 1.05 -15.94 7.37
N ASP A 134 1.34 -15.97 6.07
CA ASP A 134 2.39 -16.79 5.46
C ASP A 134 3.00 -16.01 4.28
N THR A 135 4.11 -15.32 4.54
CA THR A 135 4.77 -14.46 3.55
C THR A 135 5.44 -15.24 2.41
N SER A 136 5.47 -16.58 2.48
CA SER A 136 5.88 -17.41 1.35
C SER A 136 4.80 -17.51 0.26
N LYS A 137 3.55 -17.18 0.60
CA LYS A 137 2.41 -17.20 -0.31
C LYS A 137 2.26 -15.85 -1.02
N THR A 138 2.73 -15.81 -2.26
CA THR A 138 2.47 -14.68 -3.16
C THR A 138 1.05 -14.76 -3.68
N ILE A 139 0.26 -13.71 -3.42
CA ILE A 139 -1.11 -13.59 -3.90
C ILE A 139 -1.05 -13.13 -5.36
N PHE A 140 -0.38 -12.01 -5.64
CA PHE A 140 -0.15 -11.50 -6.99
C PHE A 140 1.02 -10.51 -7.02
N ILE A 141 1.40 -10.12 -8.23
CA ILE A 141 2.30 -8.99 -8.48
C ILE A 141 1.49 -7.97 -9.29
N SER A 142 1.39 -6.74 -8.79
CA SER A 142 0.71 -5.67 -9.52
C SER A 142 1.47 -5.31 -10.79
N ASN A 143 0.77 -4.84 -11.81
CA ASN A 143 1.36 -4.38 -13.06
C ASN A 143 1.93 -2.95 -12.92
N ALA A 144 2.41 -2.38 -14.03
CA ALA A 144 2.95 -1.02 -14.07
C ALA A 144 1.93 0.09 -13.74
N ASN A 145 0.63 -0.23 -13.76
CA ASN A 145 -0.45 0.67 -13.37
C ASN A 145 -0.89 0.47 -11.91
N GLY A 146 -0.21 -0.36 -11.11
CA GLY A 146 -0.60 -0.59 -9.72
C GLY A 146 -1.92 -1.35 -9.57
N VAL A 147 -2.29 -2.19 -10.54
CA VAL A 147 -3.47 -3.06 -10.47
C VAL A 147 -3.11 -4.49 -10.90
N ASN A 148 -4.01 -5.45 -10.72
CA ASN A 148 -3.79 -6.83 -11.18
C ASN A 148 -4.80 -7.22 -12.25
N THR A 149 -4.35 -7.81 -13.35
CA THR A 149 -5.20 -8.21 -14.49
C THR A 149 -5.21 -9.72 -14.74
N ASN A 150 -4.49 -10.47 -13.92
CA ASN A 150 -4.35 -11.93 -14.04
C ASN A 150 -5.03 -12.63 -12.87
N ASN A 151 -5.27 -13.93 -12.99
CA ASN A 151 -5.66 -14.70 -11.82
C ASN A 151 -4.55 -14.66 -10.75
N LEU A 152 -4.97 -14.66 -9.49
CA LEU A 152 -4.10 -14.73 -8.33
C LEU A 152 -3.30 -16.04 -8.34
N THR A 153 -2.04 -15.95 -7.91
CA THR A 153 -1.14 -17.11 -7.75
C THR A 153 -1.51 -17.94 -6.52
N ASP A 154 -2.01 -17.27 -5.48
CA ASP A 154 -2.57 -17.90 -4.28
C ASP A 154 -3.80 -17.09 -3.82
N VAL A 155 -4.62 -17.66 -2.95
CA VAL A 155 -5.79 -16.96 -2.39
C VAL A 155 -5.36 -15.79 -1.50
N ILE A 156 -6.25 -14.82 -1.28
CA ILE A 156 -5.99 -13.71 -0.35
C ILE A 156 -6.00 -14.21 1.10
N SER A 157 -6.93 -15.10 1.40
CA SER A 157 -7.02 -15.81 2.68
C SER A 157 -7.68 -17.17 2.46
N PRO A 158 -7.16 -18.25 3.10
CA PRO A 158 -7.74 -19.58 2.96
C PRO A 158 -9.16 -19.67 3.55
N ALA A 159 -9.49 -18.82 4.53
CA ALA A 159 -10.84 -18.69 5.04
C ALA A 159 -11.70 -17.93 4.03
N SER A 160 -12.79 -18.56 3.56
CA SER A 160 -13.75 -17.94 2.64
C SER A 160 -14.49 -16.78 3.32
N THR A 161 -14.02 -15.56 3.09
CA THR A 161 -14.49 -14.35 3.77
C THR A 161 -14.92 -13.31 2.74
N GLY A 162 -16.10 -12.72 2.95
CA GLY A 162 -16.55 -11.57 2.15
C GLY A 162 -15.79 -10.30 2.55
N ILE A 163 -15.35 -9.52 1.58
CA ILE A 163 -14.65 -8.25 1.80
C ILE A 163 -15.34 -7.11 1.04
N TRP A 164 -15.59 -6.00 1.73
CA TRP A 164 -16.03 -4.77 1.05
C TRP A 164 -14.93 -4.27 0.11
N THR A 165 -15.31 -3.81 -1.10
CA THR A 165 -14.35 -3.20 -2.04
C THR A 165 -14.89 -1.98 -2.77
N GLY A 166 -16.18 -1.96 -3.16
CA GLY A 166 -16.72 -0.88 -4.00
C GLY A 166 -16.19 -0.90 -5.44
N ILE A 167 -15.39 -1.91 -5.79
CA ILE A 167 -14.78 -2.09 -7.10
C ILE A 167 -15.78 -2.80 -8.01
N ARG A 168 -15.76 -2.47 -9.30
CA ARG A 168 -16.52 -3.14 -10.36
C ARG A 168 -15.71 -4.32 -10.89
N ASN A 169 -16.39 -5.30 -11.49
CA ASN A 169 -15.72 -6.47 -12.05
C ASN A 169 -16.34 -6.89 -13.40
N ASN A 170 -16.57 -5.92 -14.28
CA ASN A 170 -16.99 -6.16 -15.66
C ASN A 170 -16.45 -5.11 -16.63
N PRO A 171 -15.46 -5.45 -17.46
CA PRO A 171 -14.89 -6.80 -17.60
C PRO A 171 -14.13 -7.28 -16.35
N SER A 172 -13.78 -8.57 -16.30
CA SER A 172 -13.01 -9.10 -15.16
C SER A 172 -11.75 -8.27 -14.90
N TRP A 173 -11.47 -7.98 -13.63
CA TRP A 173 -10.34 -7.13 -13.23
C TRP A 173 -10.41 -5.73 -13.85
N ASP A 174 -11.53 -5.00 -13.80
CA ASP A 174 -11.59 -3.66 -14.42
C ASP A 174 -11.04 -2.51 -13.54
N TRP A 175 -11.05 -2.69 -12.21
CA TRP A 175 -10.60 -1.70 -11.21
C TRP A 175 -11.29 -0.33 -11.28
N LEU A 176 -12.48 -0.28 -11.85
CA LEU A 176 -13.32 0.91 -11.81
C LEU A 176 -14.11 0.93 -10.51
N THR A 177 -14.45 2.11 -10.02
CA THR A 177 -15.45 2.21 -8.95
C THR A 177 -16.81 1.74 -9.47
N TYR A 178 -17.48 0.88 -8.72
CA TYR A 178 -18.83 0.47 -9.06
C TYR A 178 -19.81 1.56 -8.62
N SER A 179 -20.15 2.46 -9.55
CA SER A 179 -21.04 3.59 -9.30
C SER A 179 -22.35 3.15 -8.65
N GLY A 180 -22.70 3.77 -7.51
CA GLY A 180 -23.87 3.42 -6.70
C GLY A 180 -23.66 2.27 -5.71
N PHE A 181 -22.51 1.59 -5.75
CA PHE A 181 -22.22 0.40 -4.93
C PHE A 181 -21.05 0.60 -3.96
N THR A 182 -20.96 1.80 -3.38
CA THR A 182 -19.98 2.19 -2.35
C THR A 182 -20.65 2.60 -1.03
N CYS A 183 -21.95 2.32 -0.85
CA CYS A 183 -22.74 2.63 0.33
C CYS A 183 -22.61 4.09 0.78
N SER A 184 -22.87 5.00 -0.14
CA SER A 184 -22.71 6.45 0.06
C SER A 184 -21.31 6.80 0.55
N SER A 185 -20.28 6.36 -0.17
CA SER A 185 -18.87 6.51 0.25
C SER A 185 -18.61 5.95 1.65
N TRP A 186 -19.16 4.77 1.93
CA TRP A 186 -18.97 3.98 3.13
C TRP A 186 -19.45 4.68 4.42
N THR A 187 -20.56 5.41 4.31
CA THR A 187 -21.26 6.01 5.47
C THR A 187 -22.67 5.45 5.65
N ASP A 188 -23.12 4.56 4.77
CA ASP A 188 -24.46 3.96 4.82
C ASP A 188 -24.39 2.49 5.26
N GLY A 189 -24.86 2.21 6.47
CA GLY A 189 -24.95 0.86 7.03
C GLY A 189 -26.35 0.27 7.00
N VAL A 190 -27.29 0.84 6.23
CA VAL A 190 -28.72 0.56 6.31
C VAL A 190 -29.33 0.13 4.97
N THR A 191 -28.96 0.79 3.87
CA THR A 191 -29.56 0.51 2.54
C THR A 191 -29.35 -0.95 2.14
N THR A 192 -30.41 -1.64 1.71
CA THR A 192 -30.38 -3.10 1.47
C THR A 192 -29.59 -3.52 0.23
N THR A 193 -29.18 -2.57 -0.60
CA THR A 193 -28.42 -2.80 -1.83
C THR A 193 -27.56 -1.57 -2.09
N CYS A 194 -26.33 -1.56 -1.58
CA CYS A 194 -25.49 -0.38 -1.68
C CYS A 194 -23.99 -0.66 -1.83
N GLY A 195 -23.50 -1.89 -1.67
CA GLY A 195 -22.07 -2.17 -1.64
C GLY A 195 -21.67 -3.33 -2.53
N SER A 196 -20.54 -3.22 -3.23
CA SER A 196 -19.90 -4.37 -3.88
C SER A 196 -18.83 -5.01 -2.99
N TYR A 197 -18.64 -6.32 -3.16
CA TYR A 197 -17.77 -7.12 -2.32
C TYR A 197 -17.10 -8.26 -3.11
N GLY A 198 -15.97 -8.75 -2.61
CA GLY A 198 -15.24 -9.92 -3.12
C GLY A 198 -15.20 -11.06 -2.10
N VAL A 199 -14.66 -12.21 -2.49
CA VAL A 199 -14.51 -13.40 -1.62
C VAL A 199 -13.07 -13.92 -1.63
N THR A 200 -12.42 -13.88 -0.47
CA THR A 200 -10.96 -14.03 -0.32
C THR A 200 -10.38 -15.39 -0.69
N SER A 201 -11.22 -16.43 -0.77
CA SER A 201 -10.83 -17.81 -1.10
C SER A 201 -10.79 -18.11 -2.59
N TRP A 202 -11.15 -17.14 -3.44
CA TRP A 202 -11.15 -17.30 -4.90
C TRP A 202 -9.85 -16.75 -5.48
N THR A 203 -9.46 -17.24 -6.67
CA THR A 203 -8.21 -16.84 -7.34
C THR A 203 -8.44 -16.05 -8.62
N ASP A 204 -9.68 -15.83 -9.05
CA ASP A 204 -9.99 -14.91 -10.14
C ASP A 204 -10.48 -13.56 -9.59
N SER A 205 -10.97 -12.70 -10.46
CA SER A 205 -11.36 -11.32 -10.12
C SER A 205 -12.48 -11.22 -9.08
N ARG A 206 -13.22 -12.31 -8.84
CA ARG A 206 -14.28 -12.41 -7.83
C ARG A 206 -13.70 -12.42 -6.41
N SER A 207 -12.38 -12.60 -6.28
CA SER A 207 -11.64 -12.33 -5.05
C SER A 207 -11.70 -10.88 -4.58
N ILE A 208 -11.84 -9.94 -5.52
CA ILE A 208 -11.95 -8.50 -5.24
C ILE A 208 -13.39 -8.01 -5.40
N SER A 209 -14.14 -8.45 -6.40
CA SER A 209 -15.53 -8.01 -6.58
C SER A 209 -16.38 -8.97 -7.40
N ILE A 210 -17.66 -9.14 -7.05
CA ILE A 210 -18.62 -9.94 -7.82
C ILE A 210 -19.58 -8.99 -8.55
N TYR A 211 -19.41 -8.84 -9.87
CA TYR A 211 -20.09 -7.78 -10.67
C TYR A 211 -21.62 -7.75 -10.61
N THR A 212 -22.28 -8.91 -10.45
CA THR A 212 -23.74 -9.02 -10.45
C THR A 212 -24.33 -9.23 -9.06
N VAL A 213 -23.50 -9.21 -8.02
CA VAL A 213 -23.93 -9.47 -6.65
C VAL A 213 -23.47 -8.35 -5.75
N THR A 214 -24.43 -7.71 -5.11
CA THR A 214 -24.24 -6.55 -4.26
C THR A 214 -24.81 -6.88 -2.89
N ALA A 215 -24.21 -6.32 -1.86
CA ALA A 215 -24.67 -6.48 -0.49
C ALA A 215 -25.35 -5.21 0.02
N GLY A 216 -26.21 -5.41 1.02
CA GLY A 216 -26.78 -4.32 1.78
C GLY A 216 -25.78 -3.77 2.79
N GLY A 217 -25.91 -2.49 3.11
CA GLY A 217 -25.15 -1.81 4.12
C GLY A 217 -25.12 -2.52 5.48
N PRO A 218 -26.21 -3.19 5.95
CA PRO A 218 -26.19 -3.93 7.21
C PRO A 218 -25.32 -5.19 7.21
N THR A 219 -25.00 -5.75 6.03
CA THR A 219 -24.22 -6.98 5.90
C THR A 219 -22.85 -6.83 6.54
N GLN A 220 -22.41 -7.85 7.27
CA GLN A 220 -21.12 -7.86 7.95
C GLN A 220 -20.07 -8.49 7.04
N TYR A 221 -19.21 -7.66 6.44
CA TYR A 221 -18.04 -8.10 5.69
C TYR A 221 -16.76 -7.51 6.26
N ASN A 222 -15.66 -8.21 6.03
CA ASN A 222 -14.35 -7.83 6.53
C ASN A 222 -13.72 -6.78 5.60
N LEU A 223 -12.59 -6.23 6.02
CA LEU A 223 -11.77 -5.37 5.17
C LEU A 223 -10.51 -6.12 4.77
N LEU A 224 -10.14 -5.98 3.49
CA LEU A 224 -8.83 -6.34 3.02
C LEU A 224 -7.88 -5.16 3.26
N CYS A 225 -6.88 -5.37 4.08
CA CYS A 225 -5.92 -4.36 4.49
C CYS A 225 -4.58 -4.59 3.80
N VAL A 226 -4.00 -3.53 3.25
CA VAL A 226 -2.78 -3.56 2.43
C VAL A 226 -1.70 -2.71 3.07
N GLU A 227 -0.50 -3.26 3.20
CA GLU A 227 0.67 -2.55 3.72
C GLU A 227 1.04 -1.35 2.83
N GLN A 228 1.47 -0.25 3.46
CA GLN A 228 1.77 1.05 2.84
C GLN A 228 3.18 1.52 3.15
#